data_AF-A0A373DIR7-F1
#
_entry.id   AF-A0A373DIR7-F1
#
_cell.length_a   1.000
_cell.length_b   1.000
_cell.length_c   1.000
_cell.angle_alpha   90.00
_cell.angle_beta   90.00
_cell.angle_gamma   90.00
#
_symmetry.space_group_name_H-M   'P 1'
#
loop_
_entity.id
_entity.type
_entity.pdbx_description
1 polymer ?
#
loop_
_entity_poly.entity_id
_entity_poly.type
_entity_poly.pdbx_seq_one_letter_code
_entity_poly.pdbx_strand_id
1 'polypeptide(L)'
;MERAGVVHRPGMAAQLMNELAPLLAADGFDLDDLDEDLDLDGLNKALSRAAERRNLELFTPVGEQRSRSIAVLREFSTALIESRTAEARAMLAALRPDPGDDRPSTAQVIGTGLGLLDTRHTDPVWEAVLRGARAPKWKGPARAVATDILALSRKGRAFDSLDSLVLRHRGEFVLQGTALAVAASVAALAVREGIGVADAAERLLGGARSAAPPAATGSAFGLPVGPPVLSSALIEEFGGWLETGAEPGNGSSERARAVIVVFETLCGLAASQGIDLDDPDDIDALLDLLFELDDPQTLEECLEVLHDYARFRAMSGDDVEEWVAAQELVENAIDECNPAPGALIDALEASDGMDPAVRRAALARTRIVSAVGELLAWLGESRAITAAGSPRRADIAAVAGMIGVRTEGVAKRPPQADLVELPDALDEPLPTPEVTYAQAARDVPMLSAWWEALQQADVLERTATRMRPGPEAPAWAAGALPPLDGAEILVSVYVAETLTQELHRDAWTFERGVATLAMSRLLEALAPEDFEAESADPMTAWLMPRALRKIGLLELAGLVEVGGGKRVVPPPLRGAVGRGLLMALALLAEQGS
;
A
#
# COMPACT_ATOMS: atom_id res chain seq x y z
N MET A 1 -13.77 -17.93 30.24
CA MET A 1 -13.77 -17.35 28.87
C MET A 1 -14.57 -18.21 27.90
N GLU A 2 -14.36 -19.52 27.78
CA GLU A 2 -15.24 -20.40 26.96
C GLU A 2 -16.72 -20.44 27.39
N ARG A 3 -17.03 -20.26 28.68
CA ARG A 3 -18.42 -20.17 29.16
C ARG A 3 -19.11 -18.82 28.87
N ALA A 4 -18.41 -17.85 28.28
CA ALA A 4 -18.94 -16.54 27.89
C ALA A 4 -19.17 -16.42 26.37
N GLY A 5 -19.00 -17.50 25.59
CA GLY A 5 -19.17 -17.46 24.13
C GLY A 5 -18.05 -16.73 23.38
N VAL A 6 -17.01 -16.25 24.07
CA VAL A 6 -15.81 -15.70 23.46
C VAL A 6 -15.02 -16.84 22.81
N VAL A 7 -15.23 -17.00 21.50
CA VAL A 7 -14.39 -17.85 20.65
C VAL A 7 -13.14 -17.04 20.34
N HIS A 8 -12.02 -17.41 20.96
CA HIS A 8 -10.72 -16.89 20.58
C HIS A 8 -10.44 -17.29 19.13
N ARG A 9 -10.69 -16.39 18.17
CA ARG A 9 -10.26 -16.59 16.79
C ARG A 9 -8.73 -16.44 16.76
N PRO A 10 -7.97 -17.48 16.40
CA PRO A 10 -6.52 -17.34 16.22
C PRO A 10 -6.27 -16.24 15.17
N GLY A 11 -5.28 -15.36 15.40
CA GLY A 11 -4.87 -14.40 14.37
C GLY A 11 -4.47 -15.09 13.07
N MET A 12 -4.52 -14.40 11.92
CA MET A 12 -4.28 -15.00 10.59
C MET A 12 -2.99 -15.85 10.50
N ALA A 13 -1.93 -15.52 11.24
CA ALA A 13 -0.70 -16.33 11.31
C ALA A 13 -0.90 -17.65 12.07
N ALA A 14 -1.59 -17.62 13.21
CA ALA A 14 -1.93 -18.83 13.94
C ALA A 14 -2.94 -19.67 13.14
N GLN A 15 -3.84 -19.04 12.39
CA GLN A 15 -4.73 -19.73 11.46
C GLN A 15 -3.95 -20.36 10.29
N LEU A 16 -3.02 -19.63 9.68
CA LEU A 16 -2.14 -20.16 8.62
C LEU A 16 -1.24 -21.28 9.14
N MET A 17 -0.64 -21.14 10.32
CA MET A 17 0.17 -22.19 10.94
C MET A 17 -0.68 -23.40 11.32
N ASN A 18 -1.92 -23.20 11.79
CA ASN A 18 -2.89 -24.28 11.98
C ASN A 18 -3.31 -24.95 10.66
N GLU A 19 -3.37 -24.20 9.56
CA GLU A 19 -3.66 -24.71 8.22
C GLU A 19 -2.47 -25.46 7.59
N LEU A 20 -1.24 -25.03 7.89
CA LEU A 20 -0.01 -25.66 7.44
C LEU A 20 0.45 -26.80 8.36
N ALA A 21 0.02 -26.82 9.63
CA ALA A 21 0.37 -27.86 10.60
C ALA A 21 0.12 -29.29 10.11
N PRO A 22 -1.02 -29.62 9.47
CA PRO A 22 -1.23 -30.97 8.91
C PRO A 22 -0.24 -31.32 7.79
N LEU A 23 0.17 -30.33 6.99
CA LEU A 23 1.12 -30.50 5.89
C LEU A 23 2.56 -30.63 6.40
N LEU A 24 2.90 -29.94 7.49
CA LEU A 24 4.19 -30.03 8.17
C LEU A 24 4.35 -31.33 8.95
N ALA A 25 3.28 -31.77 9.63
CA ALA A 25 3.25 -33.06 10.31
C ALA A 25 3.42 -34.23 9.33
N ALA A 26 2.86 -34.12 8.11
CA ALA A 26 3.08 -35.09 7.04
C ALA A 26 4.55 -35.15 6.54
N ASP A 27 5.29 -34.05 6.71
CA ASP A 27 6.71 -33.93 6.38
C ASP A 27 7.63 -34.20 7.61
N GLY A 28 7.05 -34.60 8.76
CA GLY A 28 7.77 -35.03 9.96
C GLY A 28 8.04 -33.93 11.00
N PHE A 29 7.43 -32.75 10.88
CA PHE A 29 7.59 -31.64 11.81
C PHE A 29 6.28 -31.40 12.58
N ASP A 30 6.30 -31.65 13.88
CA ASP A 30 5.20 -31.33 14.78
C ASP A 30 5.43 -29.94 15.39
N LEU A 31 4.52 -29.01 15.14
CA LEU A 31 4.62 -27.63 15.64
C LEU A 31 4.27 -27.52 17.13
N ASP A 32 3.55 -28.50 17.68
CA ASP A 32 3.18 -28.55 19.10
C ASP A 32 4.26 -29.28 19.94
N ASP A 33 5.24 -29.93 19.29
CA ASP A 33 6.33 -30.70 19.91
C ASP A 33 7.63 -30.59 19.10
N LEU A 34 8.27 -29.42 19.16
CA LEU A 34 9.55 -29.15 18.47
C LEU A 34 10.73 -29.60 19.35
N ASP A 35 11.51 -30.56 18.86
CA ASP A 35 12.72 -31.11 19.53
C ASP A 35 13.79 -30.03 19.76
N GLU A 36 14.57 -30.13 20.85
CA GLU A 36 15.64 -29.15 21.20
C GLU A 36 16.79 -29.11 20.15
N ASP A 37 16.93 -30.15 19.32
CA ASP A 37 17.91 -30.27 18.23
C ASP A 37 17.29 -30.04 16.83
N LEU A 38 16.29 -29.17 16.73
CA LEU A 38 15.51 -28.93 15.52
C LEU A 38 16.37 -28.56 14.28
N ASP A 39 16.26 -29.37 13.21
CA ASP A 39 16.84 -29.05 11.90
C ASP A 39 16.05 -27.92 11.22
N LEU A 40 16.48 -26.68 11.48
CA LEU A 40 15.87 -25.46 10.93
C LEU A 40 15.89 -25.42 9.39
N ASP A 41 16.92 -25.99 8.75
CA ASP A 41 17.02 -26.07 7.29
C ASP A 41 16.00 -27.09 6.73
N GLY A 42 15.79 -28.18 7.45
CA GLY A 42 14.75 -29.18 7.17
C GLY A 42 13.34 -28.60 7.30
N LEU A 43 13.08 -27.87 8.38
CA LEU A 43 11.80 -27.23 8.66
C LEU A 43 11.48 -26.14 7.62
N ASN A 44 12.45 -25.29 7.25
CA ASN A 44 12.26 -24.26 6.23
C ASN A 44 11.90 -24.83 4.84
N LYS A 45 12.49 -25.98 4.48
CA LYS A 45 12.13 -26.70 3.25
C LYS A 45 10.74 -27.32 3.34
N ALA A 46 10.34 -27.84 4.50
CA ALA A 46 9.01 -28.37 4.74
C ALA A 46 7.95 -27.27 4.69
N LEU A 47 8.21 -26.10 5.28
CA LEU A 47 7.37 -24.90 5.21
C LEU A 47 7.18 -24.42 3.78
N SER A 48 8.26 -24.38 2.99
CA SER A 48 8.19 -23.98 1.58
C SER A 48 7.30 -24.95 0.78
N ARG A 49 7.45 -26.26 0.98
CA ARG A 49 6.60 -27.27 0.33
C ARG A 49 5.15 -27.23 0.82
N ALA A 50 4.93 -27.00 2.12
CA ALA A 50 3.60 -26.88 2.71
C ALA A 50 2.87 -25.64 2.19
N ALA A 51 3.57 -24.51 2.10
CA ALA A 51 3.05 -23.27 1.52
C ALA A 51 2.75 -23.43 0.02
N GLU A 52 3.65 -24.07 -0.75
CA GLU A 52 3.40 -24.39 -2.16
C GLU A 52 2.17 -25.30 -2.33
N ARG A 53 2.02 -26.32 -1.49
CA ARG A 53 0.84 -27.21 -1.49
C ARG A 53 -0.44 -26.44 -1.13
N ARG A 54 -0.40 -25.59 -0.10
CA ARG A 54 -1.54 -24.76 0.32
C ARG A 54 -1.93 -23.76 -0.77
N ASN A 55 -0.97 -23.12 -1.43
CA ASN A 55 -1.22 -22.24 -2.57
C ASN A 55 -1.83 -23.02 -3.73
N LEU A 56 -1.33 -24.22 -4.05
CA LEU A 56 -1.93 -25.09 -5.05
C LEU A 56 -3.38 -25.47 -4.71
N GLU A 57 -3.70 -25.72 -3.43
CA GLU A 57 -5.08 -25.97 -2.98
C GLU A 57 -5.99 -24.75 -3.17
N LEU A 58 -5.50 -23.54 -2.87
CA LEU A 58 -6.26 -22.30 -3.03
C LEU A 58 -6.60 -21.99 -4.49
N PHE A 59 -5.67 -22.28 -5.41
CA PHE A 59 -5.85 -22.02 -6.85
C PHE A 59 -6.42 -23.22 -7.62
N THR A 60 -6.65 -24.37 -6.98
CA THR A 60 -7.21 -25.56 -7.63
C THR A 60 -8.52 -26.00 -6.97
N PRO A 61 -9.60 -25.18 -7.06
CA PRO A 61 -10.88 -25.55 -6.47
C PRO A 61 -11.44 -26.82 -7.12
N VAL A 62 -12.10 -27.65 -6.30
CA VAL A 62 -12.81 -28.86 -6.73
C VAL A 62 -14.29 -28.78 -6.37
N GLY A 63 -15.11 -29.67 -6.94
CA GLY A 63 -16.53 -29.78 -6.61
C GLY A 63 -17.32 -28.48 -6.84
N GLU A 64 -18.09 -28.07 -5.84
CA GLU A 64 -19.02 -26.94 -5.93
C GLU A 64 -18.31 -25.60 -6.14
N GLN A 65 -17.17 -25.37 -5.48
CA GLN A 65 -16.41 -24.12 -5.63
C GLN A 65 -15.90 -23.94 -7.06
N ARG A 66 -15.46 -25.02 -7.71
CA ARG A 66 -15.09 -25.00 -9.13
C ARG A 66 -16.28 -24.65 -10.02
N SER A 67 -17.46 -25.21 -9.72
CA SER A 67 -18.70 -24.89 -10.45
C SER A 67 -19.10 -23.42 -10.31
N ARG A 68 -18.92 -22.84 -9.12
CA ARG A 68 -19.19 -21.41 -8.85
C ARG A 68 -18.19 -20.50 -9.55
N SER A 69 -16.89 -20.81 -9.52
CA SER A 69 -15.87 -20.07 -10.29
C SER A 69 -16.18 -20.06 -11.80
N ILE A 70 -16.66 -21.19 -12.34
CA ILE A 70 -17.10 -21.28 -13.73
C ILE A 70 -18.33 -20.39 -14.00
N ALA A 71 -19.29 -20.33 -13.08
CA ALA A 71 -20.48 -19.49 -13.22
C ALA A 71 -20.10 -18.01 -13.32
N VAL A 72 -19.20 -17.54 -12.45
CA VAL A 72 -18.68 -16.15 -12.49
C VAL A 72 -18.00 -15.85 -13.84
N LEU A 73 -17.13 -16.73 -14.31
CA LEU A 73 -16.45 -16.55 -15.61
C LEU A 73 -17.42 -16.54 -16.79
N ARG A 74 -18.52 -17.31 -16.71
CA ARG A 74 -19.58 -17.37 -17.71
C ARG A 74 -20.38 -16.07 -17.74
N GLU A 75 -20.88 -15.62 -16.59
CA GLU A 75 -21.66 -14.39 -16.45
C GLU A 75 -20.85 -13.17 -16.90
N PHE A 76 -19.59 -13.10 -16.48
CA PHE A 76 -18.65 -12.07 -16.91
C PHE A 76 -18.48 -12.07 -18.44
N SER A 77 -18.23 -13.24 -19.04
CA SER A 77 -18.02 -13.36 -20.49
C SER A 77 -19.25 -12.91 -21.27
N THR A 78 -20.45 -13.32 -20.83
CA THR A 78 -21.71 -12.92 -21.45
C THR A 78 -21.94 -11.42 -21.34
N ALA A 79 -21.83 -10.85 -20.12
CA ALA A 79 -22.01 -9.42 -19.90
C ALA A 79 -21.03 -8.58 -20.75
N LEU A 80 -19.75 -8.98 -20.80
CA LEU A 80 -18.74 -8.26 -21.57
C LEU A 80 -19.00 -8.30 -23.08
N ILE A 81 -19.31 -9.47 -23.63
CA ILE A 81 -19.52 -9.62 -25.09
C ILE A 81 -20.81 -8.91 -25.53
N GLU A 82 -21.83 -8.88 -24.66
CA GLU A 82 -23.08 -8.11 -24.86
C GLU A 82 -22.93 -6.62 -24.58
N SER A 83 -21.70 -6.12 -24.39
CA SER A 83 -21.37 -4.71 -24.13
C SER A 83 -21.89 -4.15 -22.80
N ARG A 84 -22.32 -5.00 -21.86
CA ARG A 84 -22.67 -4.66 -20.48
C ARG A 84 -21.40 -4.53 -19.61
N THR A 85 -20.52 -3.62 -20.02
CA THR A 85 -19.16 -3.50 -19.46
C THR A 85 -19.15 -3.05 -18.00
N ALA A 86 -20.11 -2.21 -17.58
CA ALA A 86 -20.23 -1.77 -16.18
C ALA A 86 -20.59 -2.94 -15.26
N GLU A 87 -21.54 -3.78 -15.69
CA GLU A 87 -21.94 -5.00 -14.97
C GLU A 87 -20.78 -6.00 -14.87
N ALA A 88 -20.06 -6.23 -15.97
CA ALA A 88 -18.87 -7.09 -15.98
C ALA A 88 -17.77 -6.60 -15.01
N ARG A 89 -17.62 -5.29 -14.83
CA ARG A 89 -16.68 -4.73 -13.84
C ARG A 89 -17.15 -4.95 -12.41
N ALA A 90 -18.42 -4.68 -12.14
CA ALA A 90 -19.02 -4.88 -10.82
C ALA A 90 -18.91 -6.35 -10.36
N MET A 91 -19.08 -7.31 -11.28
CA MET A 91 -18.91 -8.73 -10.98
C MET A 91 -17.50 -9.08 -10.46
N LEU A 92 -16.45 -8.52 -11.07
CA LEU A 92 -15.07 -8.77 -10.64
C LEU A 92 -14.73 -8.02 -9.35
N ALA A 93 -15.25 -6.79 -9.18
CA ALA A 93 -15.04 -6.00 -7.96
C ALA A 93 -15.72 -6.63 -6.73
N ALA A 94 -16.78 -7.41 -6.92
CA ALA A 94 -17.50 -8.09 -5.85
C ALA A 94 -16.83 -9.38 -5.34
N LEU A 95 -15.72 -9.82 -5.94
CA LEU A 95 -14.96 -10.99 -5.51
C LEU A 95 -14.04 -10.64 -4.34
N ARG A 96 -14.04 -11.48 -3.31
CA ARG A 96 -13.21 -11.31 -2.11
C ARG A 96 -12.00 -12.26 -2.14
N PRO A 97 -10.92 -11.94 -1.40
CA PRO A 97 -9.75 -12.82 -1.27
C PRO A 97 -10.10 -14.20 -0.69
N ASP A 98 -11.06 -14.25 0.24
CA ASP A 98 -11.54 -15.48 0.87
C ASP A 98 -12.84 -15.99 0.23
N PRO A 99 -13.03 -17.32 0.17
CA PRO A 99 -14.27 -17.91 -0.33
C PRO A 99 -15.40 -17.68 0.67
N GLY A 100 -16.56 -17.21 0.18
CA GLY A 100 -17.78 -17.10 0.98
C GLY A 100 -18.68 -18.32 0.82
N ASP A 101 -19.73 -18.40 1.64
CA ASP A 101 -20.72 -19.50 1.60
C ASP A 101 -21.41 -19.61 0.24
N ASP A 102 -21.54 -18.51 -0.50
CA ASP A 102 -22.23 -18.44 -1.80
C ASP A 102 -21.36 -17.92 -2.97
N ARG A 103 -20.07 -17.59 -2.73
CA ARG A 103 -19.21 -16.98 -3.76
C ARG A 103 -17.79 -17.56 -3.75
N PRO A 104 -17.20 -17.81 -4.93
CA PRO A 104 -15.81 -18.26 -5.01
C PRO A 104 -14.86 -17.11 -4.67
N SER A 105 -13.65 -17.46 -4.23
CA SER A 105 -12.61 -16.47 -3.99
C SER A 105 -11.93 -15.99 -5.28
N THR A 106 -11.24 -14.86 -5.20
CA THR A 106 -10.39 -14.35 -6.29
C THR A 106 -9.38 -15.39 -6.78
N ALA A 107 -8.70 -16.09 -5.86
CA ALA A 107 -7.75 -17.14 -6.19
C ALA A 107 -8.39 -18.32 -6.94
N GLN A 108 -9.58 -18.75 -6.50
CA GLN A 108 -10.32 -19.84 -7.14
C GLN A 108 -10.77 -19.48 -8.56
N VAL A 109 -11.21 -18.24 -8.79
CA VAL A 109 -11.60 -17.75 -10.12
C VAL A 109 -10.39 -17.66 -11.05
N ILE A 110 -9.26 -17.13 -10.58
CA ILE A 110 -8.01 -17.08 -11.34
C ILE A 110 -7.56 -18.49 -11.74
N GLY A 111 -7.41 -19.38 -10.75
CA GLY A 111 -6.89 -20.71 -10.98
C GLY A 111 -7.79 -21.56 -11.87
N THR A 112 -9.11 -21.50 -11.66
CA THR A 112 -10.10 -22.14 -12.55
C THR A 112 -9.99 -21.60 -13.97
N GLY A 113 -9.89 -20.28 -14.14
CA GLY A 113 -9.80 -19.64 -15.45
C GLY A 113 -8.53 -20.04 -16.21
N LEU A 114 -7.36 -19.97 -15.56
CA LEU A 114 -6.08 -20.33 -16.17
C LEU A 114 -6.01 -21.82 -16.52
N GLY A 115 -6.42 -22.71 -15.61
CA GLY A 115 -6.43 -24.16 -15.86
C GLY A 115 -7.40 -24.55 -16.98
N LEU A 116 -8.57 -23.89 -17.08
CA LEU A 116 -9.49 -24.07 -18.20
C LEU A 116 -8.85 -23.59 -19.50
N LEU A 117 -8.23 -22.40 -19.51
CA LEU A 117 -7.59 -21.88 -20.72
C LEU A 117 -6.46 -22.78 -21.21
N ASP A 118 -5.61 -23.30 -20.33
CA ASP A 118 -4.54 -24.23 -20.69
C ASP A 118 -5.11 -25.53 -21.29
N THR A 119 -6.13 -26.11 -20.65
CA THR A 119 -6.80 -27.31 -21.13
C THR A 119 -7.44 -27.09 -22.50
N ARG A 120 -8.15 -25.96 -22.69
CA ARG A 120 -8.90 -25.70 -23.92
C ARG A 120 -8.03 -25.25 -25.08
N HIS A 121 -7.00 -24.44 -24.84
CA HIS A 121 -6.13 -23.96 -25.93
C HIS A 121 -5.12 -25.02 -26.41
N THR A 122 -4.90 -26.09 -25.64
CA THR A 122 -4.06 -27.23 -26.04
C THR A 122 -4.83 -28.45 -26.55
N ASP A 123 -6.16 -28.48 -26.37
CA ASP A 123 -7.02 -29.53 -26.91
C ASP A 123 -7.14 -29.40 -28.45
N PRO A 124 -6.76 -30.44 -29.23
CA PRO A 124 -6.83 -30.43 -30.69
C PRO A 124 -8.22 -30.08 -31.26
N VAL A 125 -9.29 -30.34 -30.51
CA VAL A 125 -10.67 -30.00 -30.92
C VAL A 125 -10.89 -28.49 -30.96
N TRP A 126 -10.30 -27.75 -30.02
CA TRP A 126 -10.55 -26.32 -29.83
C TRP A 126 -9.42 -25.43 -30.38
N GLU A 127 -8.21 -25.98 -30.56
CA GLU A 127 -7.01 -25.21 -30.93
C GLU A 127 -7.22 -24.32 -32.17
N ALA A 128 -7.82 -24.88 -33.23
CA ALA A 128 -8.08 -24.15 -34.47
C ALA A 128 -9.09 -22.99 -34.30
N VAL A 129 -10.06 -23.17 -33.41
CA VAL A 129 -11.10 -22.18 -33.12
C VAL A 129 -10.53 -21.04 -32.25
N LEU A 130 -9.79 -21.40 -31.20
CA LEU A 130 -9.32 -20.48 -30.17
C LEU A 130 -8.04 -19.73 -30.55
N ARG A 131 -7.30 -20.16 -31.59
CA ARG A 131 -6.13 -19.44 -32.14
C ARG A 131 -6.46 -17.98 -32.51
N GLY A 132 -7.70 -17.74 -32.92
CA GLY A 132 -8.22 -16.41 -33.28
C GLY A 132 -8.58 -15.51 -32.10
N ALA A 133 -8.57 -16.01 -30.86
CA ALA A 133 -8.93 -15.22 -29.68
C ALA A 133 -8.04 -13.98 -29.53
N ARG A 134 -8.69 -12.85 -29.24
CA ARG A 134 -8.05 -11.54 -29.04
C ARG A 134 -8.65 -10.91 -27.79
N ALA A 135 -7.78 -10.39 -26.93
CA ALA A 135 -8.19 -9.70 -25.71
C ALA A 135 -9.15 -8.54 -26.06
N PRO A 136 -10.37 -8.51 -25.50
CA PRO A 136 -11.35 -7.47 -25.75
C PRO A 136 -10.84 -6.11 -25.24
N LYS A 137 -11.51 -5.03 -25.66
CA LYS A 137 -11.19 -3.69 -25.15
C LYS A 137 -11.53 -3.62 -23.67
N TRP A 138 -10.59 -3.14 -22.87
CA TRP A 138 -10.74 -2.92 -21.44
C TRP A 138 -9.89 -1.70 -21.06
N LYS A 139 -10.37 -0.89 -20.09
CA LYS A 139 -9.62 0.29 -19.63
C LYS A 139 -8.50 -0.18 -18.71
N GLY A 140 -7.29 0.35 -18.88
CA GLY A 140 -6.15 0.00 -18.03
C GLY A 140 -5.34 -1.23 -18.50
N PRO A 141 -4.40 -1.72 -17.67
CA PRO A 141 -3.39 -2.68 -18.07
C PRO A 141 -3.91 -4.12 -18.22
N ALA A 142 -5.10 -4.46 -17.70
CA ALA A 142 -5.66 -5.82 -17.75
C ALA A 142 -5.77 -6.41 -19.18
N ARG A 143 -5.89 -5.57 -20.21
CA ARG A 143 -5.87 -6.03 -21.61
C ARG A 143 -4.50 -6.61 -22.02
N ALA A 144 -3.42 -6.00 -21.55
CA ALA A 144 -2.07 -6.50 -21.80
C ALA A 144 -1.88 -7.85 -21.07
N VAL A 145 -2.32 -7.94 -19.82
CA VAL A 145 -2.32 -9.19 -19.03
C VAL A 145 -3.08 -10.30 -19.75
N ALA A 146 -4.30 -10.03 -20.23
CA ALA A 146 -5.10 -10.98 -21.00
C ALA A 146 -4.39 -11.44 -22.29
N THR A 147 -3.61 -10.55 -22.92
CA THR A 147 -2.84 -10.89 -24.13
C THR A 147 -1.70 -11.85 -23.82
N ASP A 148 -1.00 -11.62 -22.72
CA ASP A 148 0.06 -12.50 -22.21
C ASP A 148 -0.50 -13.87 -21.79
N ILE A 149 -1.61 -13.88 -21.04
CA ILE A 149 -2.31 -15.10 -20.64
C ILE A 149 -2.71 -15.92 -21.88
N LEU A 150 -3.34 -15.30 -22.89
CA LEU A 150 -3.68 -15.99 -24.14
C LEU A 150 -2.43 -16.54 -24.87
N ALA A 151 -1.27 -15.86 -24.77
CA ALA A 151 -0.03 -16.35 -25.36
C ALA A 151 0.54 -17.56 -24.61
N LEU A 152 0.41 -17.58 -23.29
CA LEU A 152 0.81 -18.69 -22.42
C LEU A 152 -0.15 -19.89 -22.53
N SER A 153 -1.45 -19.66 -22.62
CA SER A 153 -2.47 -20.72 -22.72
C SER A 153 -2.35 -21.55 -23.99
N ARG A 154 -1.94 -20.92 -25.11
CA ARG A 154 -1.61 -21.65 -26.36
C ARG A 154 -0.46 -22.64 -26.21
N LYS A 155 0.33 -22.51 -25.15
CA LYS A 155 1.43 -23.42 -24.81
C LYS A 155 1.07 -24.35 -23.64
N GLY A 156 -0.14 -24.22 -23.06
CA GLY A 156 -0.57 -24.94 -21.87
C GLY A 156 0.24 -24.60 -20.63
N ARG A 157 0.65 -23.33 -20.48
CA ARG A 157 1.56 -22.88 -19.40
C ARG A 157 1.05 -21.68 -18.62
N ALA A 158 -0.20 -21.27 -18.80
CA ALA A 158 -0.72 -20.08 -18.15
C ALA A 158 -0.84 -20.26 -16.63
N PHE A 159 -1.33 -21.42 -16.17
CA PHE A 159 -1.39 -21.76 -14.75
C PHE A 159 0.01 -21.91 -14.14
N ASP A 160 0.92 -22.64 -14.80
CA ASP A 160 2.32 -22.80 -14.38
C ASP A 160 3.10 -21.46 -14.33
N SER A 161 2.60 -20.42 -14.99
CA SER A 161 3.23 -19.10 -15.04
C SER A 161 2.50 -18.07 -14.16
N LEU A 162 1.60 -18.51 -13.27
CA LEU A 162 0.82 -17.65 -12.39
C LEU A 162 1.73 -16.72 -11.57
N ASP A 163 2.78 -17.24 -10.95
CA ASP A 163 3.73 -16.43 -10.16
C ASP A 163 4.40 -15.36 -11.01
N SER A 164 4.84 -15.72 -12.23
CA SER A 164 5.42 -14.76 -13.17
C SER A 164 4.41 -13.72 -13.65
N LEU A 165 3.13 -14.08 -13.78
CA LEU A 165 2.06 -13.16 -14.18
C LEU A 165 1.74 -12.18 -13.05
N VAL A 166 1.66 -12.66 -11.80
CA VAL A 166 1.48 -11.84 -10.61
C VAL A 166 2.63 -10.85 -10.45
N LEU A 167 3.88 -11.30 -10.61
CA LEU A 167 5.08 -10.47 -10.52
C LEU A 167 5.14 -9.41 -11.63
N ARG A 168 4.80 -9.76 -12.88
CA ARG A 168 4.89 -8.84 -14.03
C ARG A 168 3.75 -7.80 -14.05
N HIS A 169 2.58 -8.17 -13.54
CA HIS A 169 1.35 -7.38 -13.73
C HIS A 169 0.69 -6.93 -12.42
N ARG A 170 1.45 -6.87 -11.32
CA ARG A 170 1.05 -6.35 -10.00
C ARG A 170 -0.21 -7.01 -9.41
N GLY A 171 -0.38 -8.33 -9.57
CA GLY A 171 -1.41 -9.16 -8.90
C GLY A 171 -2.88 -8.86 -9.22
N GLU A 172 -3.34 -7.64 -8.94
CA GLU A 172 -4.72 -7.15 -9.11
C GLU A 172 -5.23 -7.33 -10.54
N PHE A 173 -4.38 -7.08 -11.53
CA PHE A 173 -4.77 -7.19 -12.94
C PHE A 173 -4.79 -8.63 -13.47
N VAL A 174 -4.34 -9.62 -12.68
CA VAL A 174 -4.36 -11.04 -13.08
C VAL A 174 -5.77 -11.61 -13.09
N LEU A 175 -6.63 -11.24 -12.13
CA LEU A 175 -8.05 -11.60 -12.14
C LEU A 175 -8.74 -11.06 -13.39
N GLN A 176 -8.62 -9.76 -13.62
CA GLN A 176 -9.22 -9.10 -14.77
C GLN A 176 -8.67 -9.66 -16.08
N GLY A 177 -7.35 -9.84 -16.17
CA GLY A 177 -6.69 -10.44 -17.33
C GLY A 177 -7.17 -11.86 -17.63
N THR A 178 -7.34 -12.69 -16.59
CA THR A 178 -7.84 -14.06 -16.71
C THR A 178 -9.28 -14.08 -17.22
N ALA A 179 -10.16 -13.28 -16.62
CA ALA A 179 -11.55 -13.17 -17.04
C ALA A 179 -11.68 -12.65 -18.49
N LEU A 180 -10.85 -11.67 -18.88
CA LEU A 180 -10.78 -11.15 -20.25
C LEU A 180 -10.27 -12.18 -21.25
N ALA A 181 -9.29 -13.00 -20.88
CA ALA A 181 -8.77 -14.08 -21.73
C ALA A 181 -9.81 -15.20 -21.93
N VAL A 182 -10.59 -15.50 -20.88
CA VAL A 182 -11.75 -16.41 -20.97
C VAL A 182 -12.81 -15.83 -21.91
N ALA A 183 -13.22 -14.58 -21.71
CA ALA A 183 -14.20 -13.92 -22.57
C ALA A 183 -13.74 -13.84 -24.03
N ALA A 184 -12.44 -13.59 -24.29
CA ALA A 184 -11.85 -13.63 -25.63
C ALA A 184 -12.00 -15.01 -26.29
N SER A 185 -11.86 -16.07 -25.52
CA SER A 185 -11.97 -17.46 -25.99
C SER A 185 -13.44 -17.83 -26.26
N VAL A 186 -14.37 -17.40 -25.40
CA VAL A 186 -15.82 -17.53 -25.62
C VAL A 186 -16.26 -16.78 -26.88
N ALA A 187 -15.81 -15.53 -27.05
CA ALA A 187 -16.12 -14.72 -28.22
C ALA A 187 -15.59 -15.34 -29.52
N ALA A 188 -14.36 -15.88 -29.49
CA ALA A 188 -13.78 -16.57 -30.64
C ALA A 188 -14.58 -17.81 -31.04
N LEU A 189 -15.06 -18.58 -30.06
CA LEU A 189 -15.91 -19.74 -30.29
C LEU A 189 -17.28 -19.34 -30.86
N ALA A 190 -17.97 -18.38 -30.24
CA ALA A 190 -19.27 -17.89 -30.70
C ALA A 190 -19.23 -17.41 -32.16
N VAL A 191 -18.21 -16.61 -32.51
CA VAL A 191 -18.01 -16.10 -33.87
C VAL A 191 -17.69 -17.21 -34.87
N ARG A 192 -16.85 -18.18 -34.48
CA ARG A 192 -16.41 -19.23 -35.39
C ARG A 192 -17.50 -20.25 -35.69
N GLU A 193 -18.29 -20.61 -34.69
CA GLU A 193 -19.35 -21.62 -34.80
C GLU A 193 -20.74 -21.02 -35.10
N GLY A 194 -20.89 -19.70 -35.01
CA GLY A 194 -22.17 -19.02 -35.29
C GLY A 194 -23.25 -19.30 -34.25
N ILE A 195 -22.85 -19.51 -32.99
CA ILE A 195 -23.74 -19.81 -31.86
C ILE A 195 -23.85 -18.62 -30.90
N GLY A 196 -24.89 -18.61 -30.06
CA GLY A 196 -25.08 -17.58 -29.03
C GLY A 196 -23.94 -17.56 -28.00
N VAL A 197 -23.69 -16.39 -27.40
CA VAL A 197 -22.59 -16.21 -26.43
C VAL A 197 -22.78 -17.12 -25.20
N ALA A 198 -24.01 -17.24 -24.70
CA ALA A 198 -24.33 -18.13 -23.58
C ALA A 198 -24.04 -19.59 -23.92
N ASP A 199 -24.40 -20.05 -25.13
CA ASP A 199 -24.14 -21.42 -25.60
C ASP A 199 -22.63 -21.66 -25.81
N ALA A 200 -21.90 -20.68 -26.34
CA ALA A 200 -20.45 -20.74 -26.47
C ALA A 200 -19.76 -20.81 -25.10
N ALA A 201 -20.23 -20.03 -24.12
CA ALA A 201 -19.69 -20.03 -22.77
C ALA A 201 -19.99 -21.36 -22.04
N GLU A 202 -21.20 -21.89 -22.19
CA GLU A 202 -21.59 -23.19 -21.64
C GLU A 202 -20.73 -24.33 -22.23
N ARG A 203 -20.52 -24.31 -23.55
CA ARG A 203 -19.75 -25.31 -24.30
C ARG A 203 -18.24 -25.24 -24.02
N LEU A 204 -17.66 -24.04 -23.91
CA LEU A 204 -16.24 -23.85 -23.65
C LEU A 204 -15.87 -24.12 -22.18
N LEU A 205 -16.68 -23.63 -21.24
CA LEU A 205 -16.34 -23.68 -19.82
C LEU A 205 -16.83 -24.98 -19.16
N GLY A 206 -17.98 -25.52 -19.60
CA GLY A 206 -18.59 -26.74 -19.06
C GLY A 206 -19.14 -26.56 -17.64
N GLY A 207 -20.34 -27.09 -17.36
CA GLY A 207 -20.95 -27.06 -16.02
C GLY A 207 -22.44 -26.75 -16.08
N ALA A 208 -23.25 -27.48 -15.28
CA ALA A 208 -24.70 -27.34 -15.24
C ALA A 208 -25.12 -25.88 -15.01
N ARG A 209 -26.24 -25.47 -15.63
CA ARG A 209 -26.92 -24.21 -15.31
C ARG A 209 -27.33 -24.26 -13.84
N SER A 210 -26.57 -23.61 -12.97
CA SER A 210 -27.12 -23.24 -11.67
C SER A 210 -28.18 -22.18 -11.97
N ALA A 211 -29.44 -22.49 -11.66
CA ALA A 211 -30.49 -21.51 -11.70
C ALA A 211 -30.16 -20.48 -10.61
N ALA A 212 -29.67 -19.31 -11.03
CA ALA A 212 -29.61 -18.16 -10.15
C ALA A 212 -31.04 -17.92 -9.61
N PRO A 213 -31.23 -17.81 -8.28
CA PRO A 213 -32.41 -17.15 -7.78
C PRO A 213 -32.46 -15.75 -8.37
N PRO A 214 -33.66 -15.19 -8.66
CA PRO A 214 -33.75 -13.81 -9.13
C PRO A 214 -33.03 -12.91 -8.14
N ALA A 215 -32.35 -11.88 -8.67
CA ALA A 215 -31.66 -10.86 -7.90
C ALA A 215 -32.56 -10.40 -6.74
N ALA A 216 -32.19 -10.80 -5.53
CA ALA A 216 -32.73 -10.23 -4.32
C ALA A 216 -32.22 -8.79 -4.25
N THR A 217 -33.05 -7.86 -4.71
CA THR A 217 -33.04 -6.51 -4.14
C THR A 217 -33.34 -6.67 -2.64
N GLY A 218 -32.33 -6.50 -1.79
CA GLY A 218 -32.52 -6.46 -0.35
C GLY A 218 -31.31 -6.95 0.45
N SER A 219 -30.69 -6.01 1.17
CA SER A 219 -29.84 -6.21 2.35
C SER A 219 -28.51 -6.96 2.12
N ALA A 220 -27.50 -6.21 1.66
CA ALA A 220 -26.18 -6.34 2.27
C ALA A 220 -26.24 -5.67 3.65
N PHE A 221 -25.40 -6.09 4.60
CA PHE A 221 -25.40 -5.72 6.02
C PHE A 221 -26.42 -6.52 6.86
N GLY A 222 -25.90 -7.33 7.77
CA GLY A 222 -26.64 -8.13 8.73
C GLY A 222 -27.26 -7.30 9.87
N LEU A 223 -27.93 -6.20 9.51
CA LEU A 223 -28.77 -5.42 10.40
C LEU A 223 -30.24 -5.68 10.03
N PRO A 224 -31.16 -5.73 11.00
CA PRO A 224 -32.58 -5.93 10.73
C PRO A 224 -33.13 -4.73 9.94
N VAL A 225 -33.35 -4.92 8.63
CA VAL A 225 -34.10 -3.97 7.80
C VAL A 225 -35.58 -4.02 8.20
N GLY A 226 -35.95 -3.18 9.16
CA GLY A 226 -37.32 -2.67 9.31
C GLY A 226 -37.37 -1.24 8.76
N PRO A 227 -38.47 -0.79 8.12
CA PRO A 227 -38.58 0.61 7.75
C PRO A 227 -38.80 1.44 9.02
N PRO A 228 -38.16 2.61 9.10
CA PRO A 228 -38.93 3.81 8.83
C PRO A 228 -38.26 4.72 7.79
N VAL A 229 -39.10 5.49 7.13
CA VAL A 229 -38.75 6.53 6.18
C VAL A 229 -38.10 7.68 6.97
N LEU A 230 -36.78 7.83 6.89
CA LEU A 230 -36.13 9.13 7.04
C LEU A 230 -36.31 9.92 5.75
N SER A 231 -36.35 11.25 5.84
CA SER A 231 -36.89 12.10 4.77
C SER A 231 -36.02 11.98 3.50
N SER A 232 -36.61 11.52 2.40
CA SER A 232 -35.95 11.55 1.07
C SER A 232 -35.44 12.96 0.71
N ALA A 233 -35.99 13.99 1.36
CA ALA A 233 -35.56 15.37 1.22
C ALA A 233 -34.12 15.60 1.72
N LEU A 234 -33.73 15.02 2.85
CA LEU A 234 -32.39 15.22 3.44
C LEU A 234 -31.29 14.61 2.58
N ILE A 235 -31.53 13.40 2.04
CA ILE A 235 -30.63 12.73 1.09
C ILE A 235 -30.54 13.53 -0.22
N GLU A 236 -31.66 14.07 -0.71
CA GLU A 236 -31.68 14.91 -1.92
C GLU A 236 -30.91 16.24 -1.73
N GLU A 237 -31.08 16.90 -0.57
CA GLU A 237 -30.41 18.16 -0.26
C GLU A 237 -28.90 17.99 -0.09
N PHE A 238 -28.47 16.99 0.71
CA PHE A 238 -27.05 16.68 0.88
C PHE A 238 -26.41 16.22 -0.43
N GLY A 239 -27.11 15.40 -1.22
CA GLY A 239 -26.67 14.97 -2.55
C GLY A 239 -26.50 16.15 -3.52
N GLY A 240 -27.42 17.10 -3.50
CA GLY A 240 -27.31 18.34 -4.29
C GLY A 240 -26.10 19.19 -3.87
N TRP A 241 -25.83 19.28 -2.57
CA TRP A 241 -24.64 19.99 -2.05
C TRP A 241 -23.34 19.32 -2.53
N LEU A 242 -23.24 17.99 -2.44
CA LEU A 242 -22.08 17.25 -2.93
C LEU A 242 -21.82 17.43 -4.44
N GLU A 243 -22.88 17.50 -5.26
CA GLU A 243 -22.77 17.70 -6.71
C GLU A 243 -22.35 19.12 -7.10
N THR A 244 -22.71 20.11 -6.28
CA THR A 244 -22.33 21.52 -6.48
C THR A 244 -20.91 21.84 -6.02
N GLY A 245 -20.34 20.96 -5.20
CA GLY A 245 -18.95 20.96 -4.76
C GLY A 245 -18.67 21.96 -3.63
N ALA A 246 -18.19 21.47 -2.49
CA ALA A 246 -17.71 22.31 -1.40
C ALA A 246 -16.46 23.13 -1.77
N GLU A 247 -15.69 22.70 -2.79
CA GLU A 247 -14.54 23.40 -3.37
C GLU A 247 -14.45 23.25 -4.92
N PRO A 248 -13.85 24.23 -5.64
CA PRO A 248 -13.69 24.16 -7.09
C PRO A 248 -12.74 23.02 -7.50
N GLY A 249 -13.29 21.92 -8.03
CA GLY A 249 -12.53 20.78 -8.55
C GLY A 249 -12.93 19.40 -8.00
N ASN A 250 -13.74 19.36 -6.92
CA ASN A 250 -14.11 18.11 -6.23
C ASN A 250 -15.51 17.57 -6.57
N GLY A 251 -16.34 18.36 -7.26
CA GLY A 251 -17.69 17.97 -7.68
C GLY A 251 -17.66 17.00 -8.87
N SER A 252 -17.62 15.69 -8.60
CA SER A 252 -17.92 14.66 -9.60
C SER A 252 -19.17 13.88 -9.19
N SER A 253 -20.12 13.69 -10.12
CA SER A 253 -21.35 12.95 -9.86
C SER A 253 -21.11 11.48 -9.47
N GLU A 254 -19.91 10.94 -9.72
CA GLU A 254 -19.53 9.58 -9.30
C GLU A 254 -19.15 9.54 -7.81
N ARG A 255 -18.39 10.53 -7.32
CA ARG A 255 -18.08 10.68 -5.89
C ARG A 255 -19.34 10.96 -5.07
N ALA A 256 -20.17 11.91 -5.51
CA ALA A 256 -21.42 12.25 -4.81
C ALA A 256 -22.32 11.01 -4.63
N ARG A 257 -22.42 10.15 -5.64
CA ARG A 257 -23.19 8.89 -5.55
C ARG A 257 -22.59 7.90 -4.55
N ALA A 258 -21.27 7.77 -4.50
CA ALA A 258 -20.62 6.87 -3.55
C ALA A 258 -20.85 7.34 -2.10
N VAL A 259 -20.67 8.64 -1.84
CA VAL A 259 -20.91 9.26 -0.53
C VAL A 259 -22.36 9.09 -0.10
N ILE A 260 -23.32 9.28 -1.02
CA ILE A 260 -24.76 9.13 -0.70
C ILE A 260 -25.12 7.69 -0.32
N VAL A 261 -24.50 6.67 -0.93
CA VAL A 261 -24.75 5.26 -0.54
C VAL A 261 -24.30 4.99 0.90
N VAL A 262 -23.14 5.53 1.30
CA VAL A 262 -22.66 5.41 2.69
C VAL A 262 -23.57 6.20 3.63
N PHE A 263 -23.98 7.40 3.23
CA PHE A 263 -24.87 8.25 4.01
C PHE A 263 -26.26 7.62 4.22
N GLU A 264 -26.84 6.98 3.21
CA GLU A 264 -28.08 6.20 3.35
C GLU A 264 -27.94 5.06 4.36
N THR A 265 -26.75 4.45 4.43
CA THR A 265 -26.44 3.41 5.41
C THR A 265 -26.37 4.00 6.83
N LEU A 266 -25.74 5.17 7.00
CA LEU A 266 -25.72 5.91 8.27
C LEU A 266 -27.13 6.29 8.72
N CYS A 267 -27.98 6.81 7.81
CA CYS A 267 -29.37 7.10 8.11
C CYS A 267 -30.14 5.85 8.58
N GLY A 268 -29.96 4.71 7.90
CA GLY A 268 -30.58 3.46 8.29
C GLY A 268 -30.11 2.97 9.67
N LEU A 269 -28.82 3.12 9.96
CA LEU A 269 -28.21 2.75 11.23
C LEU A 269 -28.73 3.65 12.37
N ALA A 270 -28.70 4.97 12.20
CA ALA A 270 -29.22 5.95 13.16
C ALA A 270 -30.70 5.71 13.45
N ALA A 271 -31.53 5.54 12.41
CA ALA A 271 -32.95 5.24 12.54
C ALA A 271 -33.22 3.94 13.32
N SER A 272 -32.35 2.93 13.18
CA SER A 272 -32.51 1.65 13.89
C SER A 272 -32.31 1.77 15.40
N GLN A 273 -31.54 2.78 15.84
CA GLN A 273 -31.30 3.10 17.25
C GLN A 273 -32.13 4.28 17.77
N GLY A 274 -32.95 4.88 16.91
CA GLY A 274 -33.76 6.06 17.26
C GLY A 274 -32.95 7.34 17.39
N ILE A 275 -31.78 7.40 16.75
CA ILE A 275 -30.91 8.58 16.64
C ILE A 275 -31.43 9.45 15.50
N ASP A 276 -31.63 10.74 15.76
CA ASP A 276 -32.06 11.73 14.78
C ASP A 276 -30.85 12.47 14.20
N LEU A 277 -30.49 12.15 12.95
CA LEU A 277 -29.42 12.84 12.24
C LEU A 277 -29.73 14.31 11.93
N ASP A 278 -30.98 14.76 12.12
CA ASP A 278 -31.31 16.18 12.03
C ASP A 278 -30.96 16.98 13.29
N ASP A 279 -30.65 16.31 14.40
CA ASP A 279 -30.30 16.91 15.69
C ASP A 279 -28.77 16.81 15.94
N PRO A 280 -28.05 17.94 16.08
CA PRO A 280 -26.61 17.92 16.34
C PRO A 280 -26.23 17.23 17.66
N ASP A 281 -27.12 17.20 18.66
CA ASP A 281 -26.86 16.53 19.95
C ASP A 281 -26.80 15.00 19.83
N ASP A 282 -27.42 14.43 18.78
CA ASP A 282 -27.50 13.00 18.54
C ASP A 282 -26.28 12.44 17.79
N ILE A 283 -25.35 13.30 17.35
CA ILE A 283 -24.12 12.90 16.64
C ILE A 283 -23.18 12.10 17.54
N ASP A 284 -23.05 12.47 18.82
CA ASP A 284 -22.23 11.75 19.80
C ASP A 284 -22.70 10.28 19.97
N ALA A 285 -24.02 10.08 20.06
CA ALA A 285 -24.62 8.75 20.15
C ALA A 285 -24.42 7.92 18.87
N LEU A 286 -24.33 8.56 17.70
CA LEU A 286 -23.98 7.87 16.46
C LEU A 286 -22.50 7.49 16.42
N LEU A 287 -21.60 8.34 16.91
CA LEU A 287 -20.18 8.03 17.00
C LEU A 287 -19.96 6.79 17.88
N ASP A 288 -20.57 6.74 19.07
CA ASP A 288 -20.53 5.56 19.96
C ASP A 288 -20.91 4.27 19.20
N LEU A 289 -21.97 4.32 18.39
CA LEU A 289 -22.44 3.19 17.60
C LEU A 289 -21.49 2.82 16.44
N LEU A 290 -20.85 3.81 15.81
CA LEU A 290 -19.86 3.57 14.76
C LEU A 290 -18.61 2.92 15.33
N PHE A 291 -18.15 3.32 16.52
CA PHE A 291 -17.01 2.68 17.18
C PHE A 291 -17.27 1.22 17.59
N GLU A 292 -18.51 0.76 17.62
CA GLU A 292 -18.86 -0.67 17.79
C GLU A 292 -18.66 -1.50 16.50
N LEU A 293 -18.34 -0.88 15.35
CA LEU A 293 -18.11 -1.60 14.10
C LEU A 293 -16.79 -2.38 14.12
N ASP A 294 -16.85 -3.65 13.73
CA ASP A 294 -15.69 -4.55 13.68
C ASP A 294 -14.70 -4.25 12.52
N ASP A 295 -15.05 -3.39 11.57
CA ASP A 295 -14.26 -3.12 10.35
C ASP A 295 -13.73 -1.67 10.31
N PRO A 296 -12.42 -1.46 10.54
CA PRO A 296 -11.81 -0.13 10.60
C PRO A 296 -11.96 0.68 9.30
N GLN A 297 -11.95 0.01 8.15
CA GLN A 297 -12.11 0.71 6.87
C GLN A 297 -13.54 1.24 6.71
N THR A 298 -14.54 0.45 7.08
CA THR A 298 -15.94 0.89 7.09
C THR A 298 -16.15 2.03 8.09
N LEU A 299 -15.51 1.96 9.26
CA LEU A 299 -15.55 3.03 10.25
C LEU A 299 -15.00 4.35 9.69
N GLU A 300 -13.81 4.33 9.08
CA GLU A 300 -13.19 5.51 8.46
C GLU A 300 -14.09 6.10 7.35
N GLU A 301 -14.60 5.27 6.44
CA GLU A 301 -15.54 5.71 5.39
C GLU A 301 -16.82 6.33 5.96
N CYS A 302 -17.36 5.77 7.05
CA CYS A 302 -18.53 6.30 7.74
C CYS A 302 -18.24 7.65 8.42
N LEU A 303 -17.10 7.81 9.08
CA LEU A 303 -16.71 9.05 9.74
C LEU A 303 -16.46 10.18 8.72
N GLU A 304 -15.81 9.90 7.58
CA GLU A 304 -15.63 10.89 6.51
C GLU A 304 -16.96 11.40 5.97
N VAL A 305 -17.92 10.50 5.73
CA VAL A 305 -19.26 10.88 5.24
C VAL A 305 -20.03 11.67 6.29
N LEU A 306 -19.90 11.31 7.57
CA LEU A 306 -20.52 12.04 8.67
C LEU A 306 -19.90 13.43 8.84
N HIS A 307 -18.60 13.58 8.62
CA HIS A 307 -17.90 14.87 8.61
C HIS A 307 -18.40 15.79 7.48
N ASP A 308 -18.47 15.26 6.25
CA ASP A 308 -19.03 15.99 5.10
C ASP A 308 -20.48 16.43 5.37
N TYR A 309 -21.27 15.59 6.05
CA TYR A 309 -22.65 15.90 6.43
C TYR A 309 -22.74 16.97 7.52
N ALA A 310 -21.99 16.86 8.61
CA ALA A 310 -21.96 17.87 9.68
C ALA A 310 -21.52 19.24 9.14
N ARG A 311 -20.53 19.25 8.23
CA ARG A 311 -20.12 20.44 7.50
C ARG A 311 -21.23 21.01 6.63
N PHE A 312 -21.95 20.16 5.87
CA PHE A 312 -23.11 20.59 5.08
C PHE A 312 -24.15 21.29 5.95
N ARG A 313 -24.43 20.74 7.13
CA ARG A 313 -25.38 21.31 8.09
C ARG A 313 -24.91 22.61 8.72
N ALA A 314 -23.63 22.71 9.07
CA ALA A 314 -23.02 23.96 9.53
C ALA A 314 -23.09 25.07 8.47
N MET A 315 -23.09 24.71 7.18
CA MET A 315 -23.18 25.67 6.07
C MET A 315 -24.62 26.02 5.64
N SER A 316 -25.59 25.15 5.93
CA SER A 316 -26.93 25.20 5.32
C SER A 316 -28.08 25.30 6.32
N GLY A 317 -27.84 25.08 7.62
CA GLY A 317 -28.85 25.03 8.68
C GLY A 317 -29.02 26.33 9.49
N ASP A 318 -30.05 26.35 10.32
CA ASP A 318 -30.35 27.46 11.26
C ASP A 318 -29.51 27.37 12.56
N ASP A 319 -29.01 26.19 12.92
CA ASP A 319 -28.28 25.86 14.17
C ASP A 319 -26.75 25.75 13.93
N VAL A 320 -26.16 26.78 13.34
CA VAL A 320 -24.76 26.75 12.85
C VAL A 320 -23.75 26.46 13.96
N GLU A 321 -23.89 27.07 15.14
CA GLU A 321 -22.92 26.90 16.25
C GLU A 321 -22.95 25.47 16.79
N GLU A 322 -24.14 24.88 16.93
CA GLU A 322 -24.31 23.49 17.36
C GLU A 322 -23.74 22.50 16.33
N TRP A 323 -23.95 22.75 15.03
CA TRP A 323 -23.38 21.91 13.97
C TRP A 323 -21.86 22.05 13.81
N VAL A 324 -21.26 23.19 14.14
CA VAL A 324 -19.80 23.33 14.23
C VAL A 324 -19.25 22.48 15.37
N ALA A 325 -19.91 22.47 16.53
CA ALA A 325 -19.50 21.62 17.66
C ALA A 325 -19.64 20.12 17.31
N ALA A 326 -20.72 19.73 16.63
CA ALA A 326 -20.89 18.36 16.14
C ALA A 326 -19.82 17.99 15.09
N GLN A 327 -19.43 18.90 14.22
CA GLN A 327 -18.32 18.69 13.28
C GLN A 327 -17.00 18.46 14.02
N GLU A 328 -16.70 19.23 15.08
CA GLU A 328 -15.50 19.06 15.91
C GLU A 328 -15.48 17.69 16.61
N LEU A 329 -16.63 17.20 17.08
CA LEU A 329 -16.75 15.83 17.63
C LEU A 329 -16.38 14.75 16.60
N VAL A 330 -16.86 14.88 15.36
CA VAL A 330 -16.53 13.94 14.28
C VAL A 330 -15.06 14.05 13.87
N GLU A 331 -14.49 15.26 13.82
CA GLU A 331 -13.06 15.47 13.56
C GLU A 331 -12.20 14.78 14.62
N ASN A 332 -12.53 14.93 15.90
CA ASN A 332 -11.83 14.24 16.98
C ASN A 332 -11.93 12.71 16.83
N ALA A 333 -13.10 12.18 16.45
CA ALA A 333 -13.28 10.74 16.22
C ALA A 333 -12.46 10.22 15.02
N ILE A 334 -12.33 11.01 13.95
CA ILE A 334 -11.46 10.70 12.80
C ILE A 334 -9.99 10.67 13.26
N ASP A 335 -9.56 11.66 14.04
CA ASP A 335 -8.19 11.73 14.56
C ASP A 335 -7.88 10.56 15.52
N GLU A 336 -8.85 10.10 16.31
CA GLU A 336 -8.71 8.90 17.14
C GLU A 336 -8.54 7.62 16.30
N CYS A 337 -9.21 7.52 15.15
CA CYS A 337 -9.11 6.37 14.25
C CYS A 337 -7.84 6.39 13.39
N ASN A 338 -7.36 7.58 13.03
CA ASN A 338 -6.19 7.77 12.18
C ASN A 338 -5.39 8.99 12.68
N PRO A 339 -4.58 8.85 13.74
CA PRO A 339 -3.85 9.97 14.35
C PRO A 339 -2.75 10.53 13.44
N ALA A 340 -2.47 9.87 12.30
CA ALA A 340 -1.35 10.17 11.43
C ALA A 340 -1.33 11.61 10.86
N PRO A 341 -2.43 12.15 10.29
CA PRO A 341 -2.43 13.50 9.77
C PRO A 341 -2.34 14.57 10.87
N GLY A 342 -3.12 14.41 11.96
CA GLY A 342 -3.12 15.33 13.10
C GLY A 342 -1.76 15.41 13.79
N ALA A 343 -1.17 14.27 14.13
CA ALA A 343 0.15 14.19 14.76
C ALA A 343 1.26 14.86 13.92
N LEU A 344 1.16 14.77 12.58
CA LEU A 344 2.11 15.42 11.68
C LEU A 344 1.92 16.93 11.65
N ILE A 345 0.68 17.42 11.61
CA ILE A 345 0.34 18.84 11.65
C ILE A 345 0.82 19.43 12.98
N ASP A 346 0.49 18.81 14.10
CA ASP A 346 0.88 19.25 15.43
C ASP A 346 2.40 19.32 15.60
N ALA A 347 3.12 18.31 15.08
CA ALA A 347 4.58 18.30 15.09
C ALA A 347 5.19 19.47 14.30
N LEU A 348 4.55 19.89 13.21
CA LEU A 348 4.97 21.03 12.39
C LEU A 348 4.66 22.36 13.09
N GLU A 349 3.45 22.52 13.62
CA GLU A 349 3.02 23.73 14.33
C GLU A 349 3.84 23.97 15.60
N ALA A 350 4.08 22.91 16.38
CA ALA A 350 4.94 22.98 17.57
C ALA A 350 6.38 23.40 17.22
N SER A 351 6.88 23.00 16.05
CA SER A 351 8.20 23.41 15.56
C SER A 351 8.23 24.87 15.10
N ASP A 352 7.17 25.34 14.43
CA ASP A 352 7.08 26.73 13.98
C ASP A 352 6.97 27.70 15.16
N GLY A 353 6.34 27.27 16.27
CA GLY A 353 6.34 27.99 17.55
C GLY A 353 7.67 27.99 18.31
N MET A 354 8.66 27.16 17.90
CA MET A 354 9.94 27.02 18.61
C MET A 354 10.96 28.09 18.20
N ASP A 355 11.75 28.57 19.18
CA ASP A 355 12.86 29.51 18.98
C ASP A 355 13.78 29.05 17.82
N PRO A 356 13.90 29.87 16.74
CA PRO A 356 14.77 29.59 15.60
C PRO A 356 16.23 29.29 15.98
N ALA A 357 16.74 29.87 17.07
CA ALA A 357 18.11 29.61 17.54
C ALA A 357 18.28 28.19 18.10
N VAL A 358 17.25 27.66 18.78
CA VAL A 358 17.24 26.29 19.32
C VAL A 358 17.20 25.29 18.19
N ARG A 359 16.31 25.49 17.20
CA ARG A 359 16.23 24.67 15.98
C ARG A 359 17.54 24.67 15.22
N ARG A 360 18.10 25.86 14.94
CA ARG A 360 19.40 26.00 14.24
C ARG A 360 20.52 25.26 14.95
N ALA A 361 20.61 25.39 16.28
CA ALA A 361 21.65 24.72 17.06
C ALA A 361 21.49 23.20 17.05
N ALA A 362 20.26 22.67 17.05
CA ALA A 362 20.02 21.23 16.93
C ALA A 362 20.37 20.71 15.54
N LEU A 363 19.92 21.38 14.48
CA LEU A 363 20.24 21.04 13.09
C LEU A 363 21.76 21.01 12.86
N ALA A 364 22.48 21.99 13.39
CA ALA A 364 23.94 22.07 13.29
C ALA A 364 24.70 20.87 13.89
N ARG A 365 24.08 20.14 14.84
CA ARG A 365 24.68 18.93 15.44
C ARG A 365 24.41 17.66 14.65
N THR A 366 23.48 17.68 13.71
CA THR A 366 23.22 16.53 12.85
C THR A 366 24.42 16.27 11.95
N ARG A 367 24.66 15.00 11.61
CA ARG A 367 25.85 14.59 10.85
C ARG A 367 25.86 15.17 9.44
N ILE A 368 24.70 15.22 8.81
CA ILE A 368 24.54 15.70 7.43
C ILE A 368 24.70 17.23 7.29
N VAL A 369 24.38 17.99 8.34
CA VAL A 369 24.54 19.46 8.37
C VAL A 369 25.97 19.84 8.79
N SER A 370 26.51 19.19 9.83
CA SER A 370 27.87 19.48 10.32
C SER A 370 28.96 19.15 9.30
N ALA A 371 28.75 18.13 8.45
CA ALA A 371 29.68 17.72 7.40
C ALA A 371 29.79 18.72 6.22
N VAL A 372 28.88 19.70 6.10
CA VAL A 372 28.85 20.62 4.94
C VAL A 372 30.11 21.46 4.84
N GLY A 373 30.64 21.95 5.97
CA GLY A 373 31.86 22.76 5.97
C GLY A 373 33.09 21.98 5.45
N GLU A 374 33.23 20.73 5.87
CA GLU A 374 34.29 19.83 5.40
C GLU A 374 34.14 19.53 3.90
N LEU A 375 32.91 19.29 3.44
CA LEU A 375 32.62 19.08 2.03
C LEU A 375 32.99 20.28 1.16
N LEU A 376 32.60 21.50 1.56
CA LEU A 376 32.91 22.72 0.83
C LEU A 376 34.44 22.95 0.78
N ALA A 377 35.15 22.66 1.86
CA ALA A 377 36.62 22.71 1.89
C ALA A 377 37.25 21.67 0.94
N TRP A 378 36.72 20.44 0.90
CA TRP A 378 37.17 19.42 -0.04
C TRP A 378 36.91 19.80 -1.49
N LEU A 379 35.74 20.38 -1.77
CA LEU A 379 35.31 20.78 -3.10
C LEU A 379 36.19 21.90 -3.67
N GLY A 380 36.61 22.85 -2.82
CA GLY A 380 37.38 24.02 -3.21
C GLY A 380 36.59 24.85 -4.24
N GLU A 381 37.25 25.30 -5.31
CA GLU A 381 36.57 26.03 -6.39
C GLU A 381 35.61 25.15 -7.21
N SER A 382 36.02 23.91 -7.51
CA SER A 382 35.20 22.91 -8.18
C SER A 382 35.93 21.56 -8.31
N ARG A 383 35.16 20.47 -8.40
CA ARG A 383 35.67 19.12 -8.69
C ARG A 383 34.94 18.43 -9.83
N ALA A 384 35.63 17.50 -10.48
CA ALA A 384 35.06 16.73 -11.57
C ALA A 384 34.14 15.63 -11.04
N ILE A 385 32.97 15.48 -11.66
CA ILE A 385 31.94 14.50 -11.29
C ILE A 385 31.78 13.44 -12.37
N THR A 386 30.91 12.47 -12.11
CA THR A 386 30.42 11.52 -13.12
C THR A 386 29.37 12.18 -14.03
N ALA A 387 29.02 11.53 -15.15
CA ALA A 387 27.94 12.00 -16.02
C ALA A 387 26.57 12.03 -15.31
N ALA A 388 26.38 11.21 -14.28
CA ALA A 388 25.18 11.21 -13.43
C ALA A 388 25.14 12.38 -12.43
N GLY A 389 26.21 13.18 -12.34
CA GLY A 389 26.28 14.31 -11.41
C GLY A 389 26.85 13.98 -10.02
N SER A 390 27.15 12.71 -9.75
CA SER A 390 27.64 12.25 -8.43
C SER A 390 29.18 12.21 -8.34
N PRO A 391 29.75 12.10 -7.13
CA PRO A 391 31.18 11.93 -6.93
C PRO A 391 31.74 10.76 -7.74
N ARG A 392 32.97 10.91 -8.23
CA ARG A 392 33.65 9.82 -8.95
C ARG A 392 34.00 8.71 -7.99
N ARG A 393 34.14 7.48 -8.49
CA ARG A 393 34.47 6.29 -7.68
C ARG A 393 35.66 6.49 -6.74
N ALA A 394 36.70 7.19 -7.19
CA ALA A 394 37.89 7.47 -6.38
C ALA A 394 37.62 8.41 -5.20
N ASP A 395 36.56 9.22 -5.28
CA ASP A 395 36.19 10.21 -4.27
C ASP A 395 35.10 9.71 -3.31
N ILE A 396 34.39 8.61 -3.64
CA ILE A 396 33.28 8.08 -2.83
C ILE A 396 33.71 7.86 -1.37
N ALA A 397 34.86 7.21 -1.15
CA ALA A 397 35.35 6.91 0.19
C ALA A 397 35.59 8.18 1.03
N ALA A 398 36.18 9.20 0.42
CA ALA A 398 36.46 10.46 1.10
C ALA A 398 35.15 11.20 1.45
N VAL A 399 34.23 11.33 0.49
CA VAL A 399 32.98 12.09 0.69
C VAL A 399 32.01 11.36 1.63
N ALA A 400 31.89 10.03 1.52
CA ALA A 400 31.08 9.23 2.44
C ALA A 400 31.63 9.27 3.87
N GLY A 401 32.95 9.34 4.02
CA GLY A 401 33.60 9.45 5.33
C GLY A 401 33.21 10.71 6.10
N MET A 402 32.93 11.82 5.41
CA MET A 402 32.49 13.08 6.03
C MET A 402 31.17 12.92 6.80
N ILE A 403 30.28 12.05 6.31
CA ILE A 403 29.02 11.70 6.96
C ILE A 403 29.10 10.37 7.73
N GLY A 404 30.31 9.96 8.12
CA GLY A 404 30.54 8.82 9.01
C GLY A 404 30.30 7.44 8.37
N VAL A 405 30.20 7.35 7.05
CA VAL A 405 29.97 6.08 6.35
C VAL A 405 31.28 5.52 5.82
N ARG A 406 31.64 4.33 6.29
CA ARG A 406 32.84 3.62 5.84
C ARG A 406 32.59 2.92 4.52
N THR A 407 33.31 3.35 3.48
CA THR A 407 33.10 2.83 2.12
C THR A 407 34.41 2.61 1.38
N GLU A 408 34.39 1.69 0.41
CA GLU A 408 35.49 1.44 -0.52
C GLU A 408 34.99 1.51 -1.96
N GLY A 409 35.60 2.40 -2.75
CA GLY A 409 35.30 2.55 -4.18
C GLY A 409 35.93 1.43 -5.01
N VAL A 410 35.17 0.44 -5.43
CA VAL A 410 35.68 -0.77 -6.13
C VAL A 410 35.21 -0.87 -7.57
N ALA A 411 36.04 -1.44 -8.45
CA ALA A 411 35.63 -1.73 -9.82
C ALA A 411 34.73 -2.97 -9.93
N LYS A 412 34.89 -3.93 -9.01
CA LYS A 412 34.10 -5.16 -8.89
C LYS A 412 33.87 -5.45 -7.42
N ARG A 413 32.65 -5.87 -7.06
CA ARG A 413 32.31 -6.21 -5.67
C ARG A 413 32.93 -7.55 -5.26
N PRO A 414 33.34 -7.71 -3.99
CA PRO A 414 33.67 -9.03 -3.44
C PRO A 414 32.41 -9.93 -3.46
N PRO A 415 32.54 -11.25 -3.68
CA PRO A 415 31.39 -12.16 -3.71
C PRO A 415 30.55 -12.16 -2.43
N GLN A 416 31.17 -11.90 -1.28
CA GLN A 416 30.52 -11.86 0.03
C GLN A 416 29.79 -10.53 0.30
N ALA A 417 30.08 -9.47 -0.46
CA ALA A 417 29.51 -8.14 -0.22
C ALA A 417 28.03 -8.01 -0.64
N ASP A 418 27.51 -8.98 -1.41
CA ASP A 418 26.11 -9.01 -1.85
C ASP A 418 25.24 -9.97 -1.01
N LEU A 419 25.81 -10.65 0.00
CA LEU A 419 25.04 -11.46 0.93
C LEU A 419 24.36 -10.55 1.95
N VAL A 420 23.03 -10.59 1.99
CA VAL A 420 22.23 -9.91 3.02
C VAL A 420 22.06 -10.87 4.18
N GLU A 421 22.69 -10.56 5.32
CA GLU A 421 22.40 -11.23 6.58
C GLU A 421 21.01 -10.78 7.05
N LEU A 422 20.16 -11.75 7.38
CA LEU A 422 18.86 -11.50 7.97
C LEU A 422 19.03 -11.32 9.48
N PRO A 423 18.26 -10.42 10.13
CA PRO A 423 18.30 -10.24 11.57
C PRO A 423 17.72 -11.48 12.28
N ASP A 424 18.07 -11.61 13.57
CA ASP A 424 17.56 -12.69 14.43
C ASP A 424 16.05 -12.52 14.72
N ALA A 425 15.56 -11.27 14.70
CA ALA A 425 14.14 -10.94 14.85
C ALA A 425 13.66 -9.94 13.78
N LEU A 426 12.40 -10.05 13.34
CA LEU A 426 11.84 -9.25 12.24
C LEU A 426 11.54 -7.79 12.63
N ASP A 427 11.53 -7.47 13.92
CA ASP A 427 11.42 -6.12 14.47
C ASP A 427 12.78 -5.42 14.62
N GLU A 428 13.86 -6.06 14.16
CA GLU A 428 15.20 -5.48 14.10
C GLU A 428 15.55 -4.98 12.68
N PRO A 429 16.31 -3.89 12.55
CA PRO A 429 16.78 -3.42 11.25
C PRO A 429 17.73 -4.42 10.61
N LEU A 430 17.73 -4.49 9.28
CA LEU A 430 18.77 -5.23 8.56
C LEU A 430 20.18 -4.72 8.98
N PRO A 431 21.14 -5.64 9.20
CA PRO A 431 22.48 -5.27 9.62
C PRO A 431 23.14 -4.33 8.60
N THR A 432 23.81 -3.30 9.12
CA THR A 432 24.58 -2.38 8.30
C THR A 432 26.00 -2.95 8.12
N PRO A 433 26.49 -3.13 6.89
CA PRO A 433 27.82 -3.69 6.69
C PRO A 433 28.89 -2.74 7.24
N GLU A 434 29.94 -3.28 7.87
CA GLU A 434 31.06 -2.49 8.40
C GLU A 434 31.75 -1.66 7.29
N VAL A 435 31.80 -2.20 6.07
CA VAL A 435 32.34 -1.53 4.88
C VAL A 435 31.37 -1.69 3.71
N THR A 436 30.92 -0.58 3.14
CA THR A 436 30.12 -0.61 1.90
C THR A 436 31.03 -0.54 0.68
N TYR A 437 31.02 -1.60 -0.14
CA TYR A 437 31.77 -1.65 -1.41
C TYR A 437 30.98 -1.03 -2.56
N ALA A 438 31.37 0.18 -2.96
CA ALA A 438 30.61 1.01 -3.89
C ALA A 438 31.27 1.06 -5.28
N GLN A 439 30.51 0.75 -6.33
CA GLN A 439 30.92 1.00 -7.71
C GLN A 439 30.51 2.42 -8.16
N ALA A 440 29.44 2.94 -7.58
CA ALA A 440 28.92 4.30 -7.79
C ALA A 440 28.39 4.90 -6.48
N ALA A 441 28.26 6.23 -6.40
CA ALA A 441 27.80 6.91 -5.18
C ALA A 441 26.40 6.44 -4.72
N ARG A 442 25.52 6.10 -5.66
CA ARG A 442 24.19 5.52 -5.38
C ARG A 442 24.21 4.17 -4.66
N ASP A 443 25.35 3.48 -4.64
CA ASP A 443 25.51 2.22 -3.89
C ASP A 443 25.66 2.48 -2.38
N VAL A 444 25.82 3.75 -1.99
CA VAL A 444 25.94 4.22 -0.60
C VAL A 444 24.70 5.07 -0.30
N PRO A 445 23.64 4.51 0.31
CA PRO A 445 22.34 5.18 0.46
C PRO A 445 22.43 6.57 1.10
N MET A 446 23.09 6.68 2.26
CA MET A 446 23.26 7.97 2.95
C MET A 446 24.01 9.00 2.10
N LEU A 447 25.05 8.60 1.37
CA LEU A 447 25.80 9.53 0.51
C LEU A 447 24.92 10.01 -0.64
N SER A 448 24.16 9.12 -1.26
CA SER A 448 23.27 9.47 -2.36
C SER A 448 22.18 10.46 -1.92
N ALA A 449 21.50 10.18 -0.81
CA ALA A 449 20.47 11.07 -0.25
C ALA A 449 21.06 12.43 0.16
N TRP A 450 22.23 12.43 0.81
CA TRP A 450 22.91 13.66 1.20
C TRP A 450 23.36 14.50 0.00
N TRP A 451 23.91 13.85 -1.03
CA TRP A 451 24.36 14.55 -2.24
C TRP A 451 23.21 15.19 -3.02
N GLU A 452 22.05 14.53 -3.06
CA GLU A 452 20.85 15.11 -3.68
C GLU A 452 20.32 16.27 -2.83
N ALA A 453 20.20 16.09 -1.52
CA ALA A 453 19.77 17.15 -0.59
C ALA A 453 20.64 18.41 -0.69
N LEU A 454 21.96 18.25 -0.82
CA LEU A 454 22.89 19.37 -0.97
C LEU A 454 22.69 20.16 -2.27
N GLN A 455 22.27 19.50 -3.35
CA GLN A 455 21.96 20.16 -4.60
C GLN A 455 20.62 20.90 -4.50
N GLN A 456 19.61 20.28 -3.89
CA GLN A 456 18.29 20.91 -3.71
C GLN A 456 18.29 22.06 -2.70
N ALA A 457 19.22 22.03 -1.74
CA ALA A 457 19.45 23.12 -0.79
C ALA A 457 20.41 24.21 -1.34
N ASP A 458 20.76 24.18 -2.64
CA ASP A 458 21.64 25.14 -3.32
C ASP A 458 23.04 25.29 -2.69
N VAL A 459 23.47 24.32 -1.89
CA VAL A 459 24.83 24.25 -1.32
C VAL A 459 25.82 23.79 -2.40
N LEU A 460 25.37 22.92 -3.29
CA LEU A 460 26.12 22.42 -4.43
C LEU A 460 25.43 22.82 -5.74
N GLU A 461 26.22 23.26 -6.71
CA GLU A 461 25.74 23.56 -8.06
C GLU A 461 26.44 22.67 -9.09
N ARG A 462 25.63 21.96 -9.87
CA ARG A 462 26.09 21.05 -10.92
C ARG A 462 26.23 21.76 -12.26
N THR A 463 27.40 21.63 -12.87
CA THR A 463 27.63 21.90 -14.29
C THR A 463 27.65 20.60 -15.10
N ALA A 464 27.84 20.66 -16.42
CA ALA A 464 27.88 19.48 -17.28
C ALA A 464 28.94 18.43 -16.87
N THR A 465 30.05 18.84 -16.25
CA THR A 465 31.17 17.91 -15.91
C THR A 465 31.80 18.15 -14.53
N ARG A 466 31.37 19.18 -13.81
CA ARG A 466 31.93 19.58 -12.52
C ARG A 466 30.85 19.94 -11.52
N MET A 467 31.14 19.70 -10.24
CA MET A 467 30.41 20.24 -9.11
C MET A 467 31.20 21.43 -8.54
N ARG A 468 30.49 22.49 -8.14
CA ARG A 468 31.08 23.67 -7.49
C ARG A 468 30.22 24.10 -6.30
N PRO A 469 30.74 24.94 -5.39
CA PRO A 469 29.91 25.57 -4.36
C PRO A 469 28.75 26.31 -5.01
N GLY A 470 27.54 26.07 -4.52
CA GLY A 470 26.32 26.71 -5.00
C GLY A 470 26.05 28.08 -4.37
N PRO A 471 24.91 28.70 -4.72
CA PRO A 471 24.53 30.03 -4.22
C PRO A 471 24.51 30.17 -2.71
N GLU A 472 24.12 29.12 -1.98
CA GLU A 472 24.02 29.14 -0.51
C GLU A 472 25.38 28.89 0.17
N ALA A 473 26.36 28.31 -0.52
CA ALA A 473 27.64 27.91 0.07
C ALA A 473 28.38 29.02 0.84
N PRO A 474 28.38 30.31 0.41
CA PRO A 474 28.98 31.39 1.20
C PRO A 474 28.33 31.58 2.58
N ALA A 475 27.01 31.42 2.70
CA ALA A 475 26.30 31.55 3.97
C ALA A 475 26.69 30.42 4.94
N TRP A 476 26.84 29.20 4.41
CA TRP A 476 27.34 28.05 5.16
C TRP A 476 28.80 28.19 5.61
N ALA A 477 29.64 28.87 4.83
CA ALA A 477 31.05 29.08 5.14
C ALA A 477 31.33 30.30 6.05
N ALA A 478 30.42 31.28 6.09
CA ALA A 478 30.64 32.55 6.80
C ALA A 478 30.33 32.49 8.30
N GLY A 479 29.46 31.57 8.74
CA GLY A 479 28.97 31.48 10.10
C GLY A 479 29.57 30.32 10.91
N ALA A 480 29.56 30.45 12.24
CA ALA A 480 29.82 29.31 13.14
C ALA A 480 28.66 28.29 13.17
N LEU A 481 27.47 28.71 12.71
CA LEU A 481 26.26 27.89 12.57
C LEU A 481 25.73 28.03 11.13
N PRO A 482 25.07 26.98 10.60
CA PRO A 482 24.50 27.00 9.26
C PRO A 482 23.31 27.97 9.17
N PRO A 483 22.98 28.47 7.96
CA PRO A 483 21.72 29.18 7.74
C PRO A 483 20.55 28.25 8.10
N LEU A 484 19.56 28.77 8.83
CA LEU A 484 18.45 27.94 9.33
C LEU A 484 17.65 27.34 8.18
N ASP A 485 17.14 28.18 7.29
CA ASP A 485 16.29 27.75 6.17
C ASP A 485 17.02 26.72 5.28
N GLY A 486 18.29 26.98 4.95
CA GLY A 486 19.11 26.03 4.19
C GLY A 486 19.33 24.70 4.91
N ALA A 487 19.52 24.71 6.23
CA ALA A 487 19.65 23.49 7.02
C ALA A 487 18.32 22.71 7.13
N GLU A 488 17.19 23.40 7.25
CA GLU A 488 15.86 22.78 7.24
C GLU A 488 15.53 22.16 5.89
N ILE A 489 15.84 22.83 4.78
CA ILE A 489 15.70 22.28 3.43
C ILE A 489 16.58 21.06 3.26
N LEU A 490 17.87 21.15 3.62
CA LEU A 490 18.80 20.02 3.54
C LEU A 490 18.27 18.79 4.28
N VAL A 491 17.82 18.96 5.53
CA VAL A 491 17.29 17.85 6.34
C VAL A 491 15.99 17.31 5.75
N SER A 492 15.06 18.19 5.35
CA SER A 492 13.77 17.78 4.76
C SER A 492 13.98 16.93 3.50
N VAL A 493 14.86 17.39 2.59
CA VAL A 493 15.17 16.65 1.36
C VAL A 493 15.90 15.36 1.66
N TYR A 494 16.86 15.36 2.59
CA TYR A 494 17.57 14.15 2.99
C TYR A 494 16.62 13.07 3.52
N VAL A 495 15.66 13.45 4.38
CA VAL A 495 14.64 12.53 4.93
C VAL A 495 13.81 11.94 3.80
N ALA A 496 13.27 12.77 2.91
CA ALA A 496 12.45 12.30 1.81
C ALA A 496 13.22 11.36 0.86
N GLU A 497 14.45 11.73 0.49
CA GLU A 497 15.33 10.90 -0.34
C GLU A 497 15.62 9.55 0.34
N THR A 498 15.91 9.54 1.65
CA THR A 498 16.18 8.31 2.40
C THR A 498 14.97 7.35 2.38
N LEU A 499 13.76 7.91 2.54
CA LEU A 499 12.52 7.14 2.54
C LEU A 499 12.18 6.62 1.13
N THR A 500 12.43 7.42 0.08
CA THR A 500 11.96 7.14 -1.29
C THR A 500 13.03 6.62 -2.26
N GLN A 501 14.30 6.54 -1.86
CA GLN A 501 15.44 6.26 -2.76
C GLN A 501 15.29 4.99 -3.62
N GLU A 502 14.59 3.97 -3.12
CA GLU A 502 14.42 2.68 -3.78
C GLU A 502 13.16 2.60 -4.64
N LEU A 503 12.24 3.57 -4.53
CA LEU A 503 11.05 3.65 -5.40
C LEU A 503 11.43 3.81 -6.88
N HIS A 504 12.58 4.41 -7.15
CA HIS A 504 13.12 4.65 -8.50
C HIS A 504 13.98 3.49 -9.02
N ARG A 505 14.16 2.41 -8.24
CA ARG A 505 14.92 1.22 -8.66
C ARG A 505 13.95 0.18 -9.24
N ASP A 506 14.06 -0.08 -10.54
CA ASP A 506 13.22 -0.96 -11.38
C ASP A 506 13.12 -2.45 -10.97
N ALA A 507 13.33 -2.86 -9.71
CA ALA A 507 13.61 -4.26 -9.39
C ALA A 507 12.68 -4.96 -8.38
N TRP A 508 11.89 -4.28 -7.53
CA TRP A 508 11.14 -4.98 -6.47
C TRP A 508 9.72 -4.45 -6.23
N THR A 509 8.75 -5.37 -6.21
CA THR A 509 7.30 -5.12 -6.02
C THR A 509 6.97 -4.54 -4.63
N PHE A 510 7.91 -4.58 -3.68
CA PHE A 510 7.70 -4.24 -2.28
C PHE A 510 8.28 -2.89 -1.85
N GLU A 511 9.01 -2.17 -2.71
CA GLU A 511 9.67 -0.91 -2.30
C GLU A 511 8.66 0.16 -1.87
N ARG A 512 7.46 0.16 -2.48
CA ARG A 512 6.35 1.00 -2.03
C ARG A 512 5.93 0.63 -0.60
N GLY A 513 5.74 -0.65 -0.31
CA GLY A 513 5.39 -1.12 1.03
C GLY A 513 6.48 -0.83 2.07
N VAL A 514 7.75 -1.01 1.72
CA VAL A 514 8.89 -0.64 2.58
C VAL A 514 8.91 0.86 2.84
N ALA A 515 8.65 1.69 1.83
CA ALA A 515 8.61 3.14 1.97
C ALA A 515 7.43 3.58 2.84
N THR A 516 6.22 3.07 2.59
CA THR A 516 5.03 3.32 3.42
C THR A 516 5.25 2.93 4.87
N LEU A 517 5.82 1.74 5.11
CA LEU A 517 6.11 1.27 6.46
C LEU A 517 7.17 2.13 7.16
N ALA A 518 8.23 2.53 6.45
CA ALA A 518 9.23 3.45 6.99
C ALA A 518 8.64 4.83 7.30
N MET A 519 7.72 5.33 6.46
CA MET A 519 7.00 6.59 6.71
C MET A 519 6.12 6.48 7.97
N SER A 520 5.38 5.39 8.13
CA SER A 520 4.59 5.10 9.34
C SER A 520 5.49 5.06 10.59
N ARG A 521 6.62 4.35 10.55
CA ARG A 521 7.55 4.30 11.70
C ARG A 521 8.20 5.66 12.00
N LEU A 522 8.43 6.49 10.99
CA LEU A 522 8.95 7.85 11.21
C LEU A 522 7.88 8.75 11.82
N LEU A 523 6.62 8.57 11.44
CA LEU A 523 5.49 9.30 11.99
C LEU A 523 5.28 8.96 13.48
N GLU A 524 5.34 7.66 13.82
CA GLU A 524 5.37 7.21 15.22
C GLU A 524 6.53 7.85 16.00
N ALA A 525 7.71 8.01 15.37
CA ALA A 525 8.84 8.66 16.02
C ALA A 525 8.65 10.18 16.18
N LEU A 526 7.86 10.84 15.32
CA LEU A 526 7.54 12.27 15.46
C LEU A 526 6.62 12.51 16.66
N ALA A 527 5.68 11.60 16.89
CA ALA A 527 4.61 11.74 17.86
C ALA A 527 4.38 10.44 18.67
N PRO A 528 5.36 9.99 19.47
CA PRO A 528 5.33 8.65 20.09
C PRO A 528 4.26 8.45 21.17
N GLU A 529 3.56 9.53 21.56
CA GLU A 529 2.46 9.50 22.52
C GLU A 529 1.10 9.21 21.84
N ASP A 530 0.99 9.50 20.54
CA ASP A 530 -0.26 9.39 19.78
C ASP A 530 -0.43 8.02 19.10
N PHE A 531 0.59 7.17 19.18
CA PHE A 531 0.59 5.82 18.59
C PHE A 531 0.81 4.75 19.66
N GLU A 532 -0.14 3.80 19.72
CA GLU A 532 0.05 2.56 20.46
C GLU A 532 0.92 1.57 19.69
N ALA A 533 1.57 0.65 20.41
CA ALA A 533 2.39 -0.38 19.80
C ALA A 533 1.48 -1.44 19.16
N GLU A 534 1.14 -1.27 17.90
CA GLU A 534 0.43 -2.31 17.14
C GLU A 534 1.35 -3.50 16.82
N SER A 535 0.78 -4.71 16.93
CA SER A 535 1.41 -5.90 16.37
C SER A 535 1.32 -5.82 14.85
N ALA A 536 2.46 -5.63 14.17
CA ALA A 536 2.51 -5.66 12.72
C ALA A 536 1.95 -7.00 12.20
N ASP A 537 1.09 -6.96 11.18
CA ASP A 537 0.65 -8.18 10.51
C ASP A 537 1.86 -8.93 9.89
N PRO A 538 1.78 -10.25 9.66
CA PRO A 538 2.93 -11.05 9.25
C PRO A 538 3.58 -10.62 7.92
N MET A 539 2.82 -10.01 7.01
CA MET A 539 3.34 -9.52 5.73
C MET A 539 4.08 -8.19 5.93
N THR A 540 3.55 -7.29 6.76
CA THR A 540 4.24 -6.07 7.19
C THR A 540 5.50 -6.39 8.02
N ALA A 541 5.45 -7.42 8.87
CA ALA A 541 6.59 -7.89 9.64
C ALA A 541 7.78 -8.30 8.75
N TRP A 542 7.53 -8.86 7.55
CA TRP A 542 8.61 -9.25 6.64
C TRP A 542 9.29 -8.05 5.95
N LEU A 543 8.58 -6.94 5.77
CA LEU A 543 9.13 -5.69 5.24
C LEU A 543 9.80 -4.82 6.31
N MET A 544 9.46 -5.08 7.58
CA MET A 544 9.89 -4.30 8.73
C MET A 544 11.42 -4.15 8.83
N PRO A 545 12.27 -5.19 8.66
CA PRO A 545 13.72 -5.02 8.73
C PRO A 545 14.28 -4.01 7.72
N ARG A 546 13.66 -3.92 6.53
CA ARG A 546 14.03 -2.96 5.49
C ARG A 546 13.53 -1.55 5.79
N ALA A 547 12.31 -1.43 6.33
CA ALA A 547 11.77 -0.16 6.77
C ALA A 547 12.60 0.41 7.92
N LEU A 548 12.90 -0.41 8.93
CA LEU A 548 13.75 -0.04 10.06
C LEU A 548 15.18 0.26 9.64
N ARG A 549 15.71 -0.38 8.59
CA ARG A 549 17.00 0.02 8.01
C ARG A 549 16.99 1.48 7.56
N LYS A 550 15.90 1.96 6.93
CA LYS A 550 15.77 3.38 6.54
C LYS A 550 15.75 4.29 7.75
N ILE A 551 15.01 3.92 8.80
CA ILE A 551 15.01 4.65 10.07
C ILE A 551 16.40 4.67 10.72
N GLY A 552 17.13 3.55 10.67
CA GLY A 552 18.52 3.47 11.14
C GLY A 552 19.47 4.42 10.40
N LEU A 553 19.22 4.72 9.12
CA LEU A 553 19.99 5.76 8.41
C LEU A 553 19.69 7.17 8.95
N LEU A 554 18.44 7.46 9.32
CA LEU A 554 18.06 8.73 9.95
C LEU A 554 18.64 8.84 11.37
N GLU A 555 18.71 7.74 12.11
CA GLU A 555 19.40 7.65 13.40
C GLU A 555 20.90 7.92 13.24
N LEU A 556 21.57 7.29 12.27
CA LEU A 556 22.97 7.56 11.94
C LEU A 556 23.20 9.01 11.47
N ALA A 557 22.20 9.68 10.90
CA ALA A 557 22.28 11.10 10.56
C ALA A 557 22.10 12.01 11.79
N GLY A 558 21.66 11.48 12.93
CA GLY A 558 21.34 12.23 14.14
C GLY A 558 19.97 12.91 14.10
N LEU A 559 19.03 12.37 13.31
CA LEU A 559 17.67 12.90 13.16
C LEU A 559 16.63 12.14 14.01
N VAL A 560 16.96 10.91 14.39
CA VAL A 560 16.16 10.04 15.25
C VAL A 560 17.06 9.57 16.41
N GLU A 561 16.51 9.50 17.61
CA GLU A 561 17.18 8.98 18.79
C GLU A 561 16.44 7.74 19.31
N VAL A 562 17.17 6.78 19.89
CA VAL A 562 16.59 5.63 20.59
C VAL A 562 16.57 5.95 22.09
N GLY A 563 15.38 6.18 22.64
CA GLY A 563 15.16 6.51 24.05
C GLY A 563 14.10 5.60 24.66
N GLY A 564 14.41 4.91 25.77
CA GLY A 564 13.44 4.07 26.48
C GLY A 564 12.89 2.89 25.66
N GLY A 565 13.65 2.41 24.66
CA GLY A 565 13.22 1.34 23.75
C GLY A 565 12.34 1.82 22.58
N LYS A 566 12.01 3.12 22.51
CA LYS A 566 11.30 3.73 21.39
C LYS A 566 12.22 4.63 20.58
N ARG A 567 11.91 4.78 19.29
CA ARG A 567 12.57 5.75 18.40
C ARG A 567 11.80 7.05 18.46
N VAL A 568 12.49 8.17 18.64
CA VAL A 568 11.88 9.50 18.79
C VAL A 568 12.67 10.52 17.98
N VAL A 569 11.96 11.41 17.30
CA VAL A 569 12.55 12.60 16.67
C VAL A 569 12.67 13.70 17.74
N PRO A 570 13.89 14.21 18.01
CA PRO A 570 14.08 15.28 18.99
C PRO A 570 13.20 16.50 18.66
N PRO A 571 12.55 17.13 19.65
CA PRO A 571 11.60 18.21 19.40
C PRO A 571 12.10 19.33 18.47
N PRO A 572 13.36 19.81 18.60
CA PRO A 572 13.88 20.85 17.70
C PRO A 572 14.11 20.42 16.24
N LEU A 573 14.01 19.13 15.93
CA LEU A 573 14.18 18.58 14.59
C LEU A 573 12.85 18.17 13.94
N ARG A 574 11.76 18.09 14.71
CA ARG A 574 10.44 17.61 14.25
C ARG A 574 9.92 18.36 13.03
N GLY A 575 10.07 19.69 12.98
CA GLY A 575 9.64 20.48 11.82
C GLY A 575 10.33 20.08 10.52
N ALA A 576 11.67 19.99 10.53
CA ALA A 576 12.43 19.62 9.34
C ALA A 576 12.20 18.16 8.94
N VAL A 577 12.10 17.24 9.91
CA VAL A 577 11.83 15.83 9.65
C VAL A 577 10.39 15.62 9.14
N GLY A 578 9.41 16.30 9.74
CA GLY A 578 8.01 16.26 9.33
C GLY A 578 7.78 16.83 7.92
N ARG A 579 8.43 17.94 7.57
CA ARG A 579 8.41 18.46 6.17
C ARG A 579 9.02 17.47 5.19
N GLY A 580 10.10 16.78 5.59
CA GLY A 580 10.68 15.70 4.81
C GLY A 580 9.73 14.51 4.63
N LEU A 581 9.00 14.14 5.68
CA LEU A 581 7.96 13.11 5.62
C LEU A 581 6.81 13.51 4.67
N LEU A 582 6.31 14.74 4.76
CA LEU A 582 5.31 15.27 3.84
C LEU A 582 5.76 15.22 2.38
N MET A 583 7.01 15.61 2.11
CA MET A 583 7.56 15.54 0.76
C MET A 583 7.66 14.08 0.26
N ALA A 584 8.01 13.16 1.15
CA ALA A 584 8.07 11.74 0.83
C ALA A 584 6.68 11.15 0.52
N LEU A 585 5.65 11.53 1.28
CA LEU A 585 4.26 11.16 1.05
C LEU A 585 3.75 11.71 -0.29
N ALA A 586 4.05 12.97 -0.62
CA ALA A 586 3.70 13.56 -1.90
C ALA A 586 4.33 12.80 -3.08
N LEU A 587 5.62 12.46 -3.00
CA LEU A 587 6.31 11.65 -4.01
C LEU A 587 5.70 10.24 -4.15
N LEU A 588 5.22 9.66 -3.06
CA LEU A 588 4.55 8.36 -3.07
C LEU A 588 3.19 8.44 -3.80
N ALA A 589 2.44 9.52 -3.58
CA ALA A 589 1.13 9.77 -4.19
C ALA A 589 1.23 10.03 -5.70
N GLU A 590 2.23 10.81 -6.15
CA GLU A 590 2.46 11.10 -7.57
C GLU A 590 2.75 9.85 -8.42
N GLN A 591 3.29 8.79 -7.82
CA GLN A 591 3.49 7.51 -8.52
C GLN A 591 2.26 6.59 -8.48
N GLY A 592 1.21 6.97 -7.76
CA GLY A 592 -0.07 6.24 -7.66
C GLY A 592 -1.12 6.67 -8.70
N SER A 593 -1.02 7.89 -9.22
CA SER A 593 -1.84 8.42 -10.34
C SER A 593 -1.32 7.99 -11.70
#